data_AF-A0A4P6ZVE0-F1
#
_entry.id   AF-A0A4P6ZVE0-F1
#
_cell.length_a   1.000
_cell.length_b   1.000
_cell.length_c   1.000
_cell.angle_alpha   90.00
_cell.angle_beta   90.00
_cell.angle_gamma   90.00
#
_symmetry.space_group_name_H-M   'P 1'
#
loop_
_entity.id
_entity.type
_entity.pdbx_description
1 polymer ?
#
loop_
_entity_poly.entity_id
_entity_poly.type
_entity_poly.pdbx_seq_one_letter_code
_entity_poly.pdbx_strand_id
1 'polypeptide(L)'
;MKQVFLFTLYVITLCFLFFTVVSAKEPPTNEQRMEERMAYYLKFENLMVPWYYLAAVDQFERNIQQVRNDIPKKDGLISIQFSQDYWSGSLNPNKEDTSPESIAYFGGQGLDGNADGMADPNHDVDVLYTLAIYLGNYGQSEEGFKMALWNYYKSEKTVNQIMTIANLYKHFNTLDLGEHVFPIPLNHNYSYNGTWGANRGWGGRRIHEGTDLYADYSVPIKSTSYGIIEVMGWNEFGGWRVGIRDIQNTYHYYAHLAYFNKEIKEGDIVELGTIIGYVGSTGYGKKGTSGRFPPHLHYGMYKYNGRTEWAFDPYPHLKIWEQQAKKMKR
;
A
#
# COMPACT_ATOMS: atom_id res chain seq x y z
N MET A 1 63.46 68.99 -11.10
CA MET A 1 63.88 68.17 -12.27
C MET A 1 63.81 66.71 -11.82
N LYS A 2 62.99 65.79 -12.34
CA LYS A 2 62.39 65.61 -13.66
C LYS A 2 60.98 65.01 -13.49
N GLN A 3 60.07 65.39 -14.38
CA GLN A 3 58.76 64.79 -14.59
C GLN A 3 58.91 63.37 -15.16
N VAL A 4 58.01 62.45 -14.79
CA VAL A 4 57.50 61.42 -15.71
C VAL A 4 56.01 61.21 -15.39
N PHE A 5 55.17 61.53 -16.37
CA PHE A 5 53.76 61.17 -16.45
C PHE A 5 53.62 59.65 -16.58
N LEU A 6 52.72 59.02 -15.81
CA LEU A 6 52.14 57.73 -16.21
C LEU A 6 50.62 57.78 -16.05
N PHE A 7 49.97 57.66 -17.20
CA PHE A 7 48.57 57.35 -17.41
C PHE A 7 48.21 56.06 -16.67
N THR A 8 47.14 56.08 -15.85
CA THR A 8 46.49 54.84 -15.42
C THR A 8 45.05 54.83 -15.93
N LEU A 9 44.86 53.89 -16.85
CA LEU A 9 43.65 53.57 -17.60
C LEU A 9 42.54 53.07 -16.65
N TYR A 10 41.35 53.68 -16.72
CA TYR A 10 40.15 53.18 -16.09
C TYR A 10 39.72 51.88 -16.78
N VAL A 11 39.93 50.72 -16.15
CA VAL A 11 39.33 49.44 -16.58
C VAL A 11 38.06 49.24 -15.77
N ILE A 12 36.91 49.54 -16.39
CA ILE A 12 35.60 49.16 -15.87
C ILE A 12 35.43 47.67 -16.16
N THR A 13 35.71 46.81 -15.18
CA THR A 13 35.36 45.39 -15.24
C THR A 13 33.85 45.24 -15.06
N LEU A 14 33.14 45.01 -16.16
CA LEU A 14 31.74 44.60 -16.15
C LEU A 14 31.67 43.14 -15.66
N CYS A 15 31.39 42.94 -14.37
CA CYS A 15 31.04 41.62 -13.83
C CYS A 15 29.68 41.19 -14.38
N PHE A 16 29.67 40.44 -15.48
CA PHE A 16 28.51 39.62 -15.84
C PHE A 16 28.40 38.48 -14.83
N LEU A 17 27.58 38.68 -13.79
CA LEU A 17 27.07 37.60 -12.95
C LEU A 17 26.16 36.74 -13.84
N PHE A 18 26.69 35.62 -14.35
CA PHE A 18 25.88 34.53 -14.85
C PHE A 18 25.08 33.96 -13.67
N PHE A 19 23.86 34.44 -13.48
CA PHE A 19 22.88 33.72 -12.69
C PHE A 19 22.55 32.44 -13.47
N THR A 20 23.21 31.33 -13.14
CA THR A 20 22.68 30.01 -13.48
C THR A 20 21.36 29.88 -12.73
N VAL A 21 20.25 30.06 -13.45
CA VAL A 21 18.94 29.64 -12.96
C VAL A 21 19.02 28.12 -12.85
N VAL A 22 19.39 27.63 -11.66
CA VAL A 22 19.24 26.22 -11.32
C VAL A 22 17.74 25.99 -11.23
N SER A 23 17.14 25.59 -12.35
CA SER A 23 15.79 25.06 -12.34
C SER A 23 15.87 23.73 -11.60
N ALA A 24 15.44 23.69 -10.34
CA ALA A 24 15.18 22.44 -9.67
C ALA A 24 14.19 21.66 -10.56
N LYS A 25 14.54 20.44 -10.98
CA LYS A 25 13.59 19.58 -11.69
C LYS A 25 12.40 19.37 -10.76
N GLU A 26 11.19 19.54 -11.28
CA GLU A 26 9.98 19.19 -10.53
C GLU A 26 10.09 17.75 -10.03
N PRO A 27 9.64 17.46 -8.79
CA PRO A 27 9.65 16.10 -8.30
C PRO A 27 8.82 15.22 -9.22
N PRO A 28 9.26 13.97 -9.51
CA PRO A 28 8.55 13.10 -10.43
C PRO A 28 7.14 12.83 -9.93
N THR A 29 6.19 12.72 -10.86
CA THR A 29 4.79 12.39 -10.56
C THR A 29 4.69 10.97 -9.97
N ASN A 30 3.57 10.66 -9.33
CA ASN A 30 3.34 9.30 -8.81
C ASN A 30 3.36 8.25 -9.93
N GLU A 31 2.82 8.60 -11.10
CA GLU A 31 2.83 7.76 -12.30
C GLU A 31 4.26 7.49 -12.78
N GLN A 32 5.09 8.53 -12.92
CA GLN A 32 6.51 8.38 -13.27
C GLN A 32 7.26 7.48 -12.27
N ARG A 33 7.03 7.68 -10.97
CA ARG A 33 7.62 6.81 -9.93
C ARG A 33 7.14 5.36 -10.03
N MET A 34 5.92 5.12 -10.51
CA MET A 34 5.39 3.77 -10.71
C MET A 34 6.01 3.11 -11.94
N GLU A 35 6.17 3.84 -13.04
CA GLU A 35 6.88 3.39 -14.23
C GLU A 35 8.33 3.03 -13.91
N GLU A 36 9.04 3.88 -13.16
CA GLU A 36 10.41 3.62 -12.71
C GLU A 36 10.47 2.35 -11.85
N ARG A 37 9.56 2.18 -10.88
CA ARG A 37 9.49 0.95 -10.07
C ARG A 37 9.21 -0.29 -10.89
N MET A 38 8.26 -0.21 -11.83
CA MET A 38 7.96 -1.32 -12.74
C MET A 38 9.21 -1.72 -13.55
N ALA A 39 9.97 -0.74 -14.07
CA ALA A 39 11.20 -1.01 -14.79
C ALA A 39 12.24 -1.75 -13.92
N TYR A 40 12.34 -1.40 -12.63
CA TYR A 40 13.19 -2.14 -11.69
C TYR A 40 12.70 -3.58 -11.49
N TYR A 41 11.41 -3.82 -11.29
CA TYR A 41 10.91 -5.18 -11.12
C TYR A 41 11.13 -6.05 -12.36
N LEU A 42 10.88 -5.50 -13.56
CA LEU A 42 11.12 -6.20 -14.82
C LEU A 42 12.62 -6.43 -15.09
N LYS A 43 13.50 -5.56 -14.60
CA LYS A 43 14.96 -5.76 -14.71
C LYS A 43 15.42 -7.01 -13.93
N PHE A 44 14.81 -7.29 -12.78
CA PHE A 44 15.22 -8.37 -11.87
C PHE A 44 14.30 -9.59 -11.88
N GLU A 45 13.21 -9.55 -12.65
CA GLU A 45 12.37 -10.73 -12.81
C GLU A 45 13.14 -11.84 -13.52
N ASN A 46 12.76 -13.08 -13.22
CA ASN A 46 13.29 -14.25 -13.89
C ASN A 46 12.25 -15.39 -13.81
N LEU A 47 12.58 -16.53 -14.42
CA LEU A 47 11.67 -17.69 -14.46
C LEU A 47 11.25 -18.17 -13.06
N MET A 48 12.07 -17.99 -12.03
CA MET A 48 11.76 -18.37 -10.65
C MET A 48 11.00 -17.27 -9.90
N VAL A 49 11.32 -16.00 -10.16
CA VAL A 49 10.78 -14.86 -9.43
C VAL A 49 10.15 -13.87 -10.42
N PRO A 50 8.83 -13.97 -10.67
CA PRO A 50 8.13 -13.01 -11.51
C PRO A 50 8.05 -11.63 -10.85
N TRP A 51 7.94 -10.57 -11.66
CA TRP A 51 7.94 -9.17 -11.20
C TRP A 51 6.93 -8.89 -10.08
N TYR A 52 5.75 -9.53 -10.11
CA TYR A 52 4.67 -9.27 -9.16
C TYR A 52 5.00 -9.75 -7.73
N TYR A 53 5.92 -10.70 -7.57
CA TYR A 53 6.41 -11.09 -6.24
C TYR A 53 7.37 -10.06 -5.67
N LEU A 54 8.29 -9.53 -6.49
CA LEU A 54 9.17 -8.43 -6.11
C LEU A 54 8.35 -7.19 -5.73
N ALA A 55 7.40 -6.82 -6.59
CA ALA A 55 6.52 -5.69 -6.38
C ALA A 55 5.66 -5.82 -5.12
N ALA A 56 5.17 -7.03 -4.82
CA ALA A 56 4.34 -7.26 -3.65
C ALA A 56 5.10 -7.10 -2.33
N VAL A 57 6.33 -7.60 -2.26
CA VAL A 57 7.20 -7.41 -1.08
C VAL A 57 7.51 -5.92 -0.91
N ASP A 58 7.89 -5.23 -2.00
CA ASP A 58 8.15 -3.78 -1.96
C ASP A 58 6.93 -2.97 -1.51
N GLN A 59 5.76 -3.24 -2.10
CA GLN A 59 4.53 -2.53 -1.76
C GLN A 59 4.13 -2.77 -0.31
N PHE A 60 4.31 -4.00 0.20
CA PHE A 60 4.10 -4.29 1.61
C PHE A 60 5.03 -3.45 2.49
N GLU A 61 6.35 -3.50 2.27
CA GLU A 61 7.32 -2.71 3.05
C GLU A 61 7.00 -1.21 3.03
N ARG A 62 6.61 -0.69 1.88
CA ARG A 62 6.16 0.70 1.72
C ARG A 62 4.93 1.02 2.56
N ASN A 63 3.94 0.14 2.58
CA ASN A 63 2.74 0.32 3.41
C ASN A 63 3.10 0.38 4.90
N ILE A 64 4.08 -0.41 5.34
CA ILE A 64 4.52 -0.45 6.73
C ILE A 64 5.29 0.82 7.11
N GLN A 65 6.21 1.29 6.27
CA GLN A 65 6.99 2.52 6.53
C GLN A 65 6.13 3.78 6.57
N GLN A 66 4.99 3.79 5.87
CA GLN A 66 4.06 4.92 5.91
C GLN A 66 3.38 5.10 7.28
N VAL A 67 3.25 4.02 8.05
CA VAL A 67 2.42 3.99 9.28
C VAL A 67 3.22 3.68 10.55
N ARG A 68 4.45 3.15 10.42
CA ARG A 68 5.33 2.85 11.55
C ARG A 68 6.45 3.87 11.66
N ASN A 69 6.47 4.59 12.78
CA ASN A 69 7.51 5.57 13.09
C ASN A 69 8.79 4.92 13.68
N ASP A 70 8.73 3.65 14.06
CA ASP A 70 9.88 2.90 14.60
C ASP A 70 10.75 2.24 13.52
N ILE A 71 10.38 2.39 12.24
CA ILE A 71 11.18 1.93 11.10
C ILE A 71 11.74 3.16 10.38
N PRO A 72 13.05 3.19 10.04
CA PRO A 72 13.59 4.22 9.17
C PRO A 72 12.82 4.28 7.85
N LYS A 73 12.56 5.50 7.37
CA LYS A 73 11.98 5.68 6.04
C LYS A 73 13.10 5.60 5.02
N LYS A 74 12.92 4.79 3.99
CA LYS A 74 13.84 4.75 2.84
C LYS A 74 13.39 5.77 1.79
N ASP A 75 14.28 6.69 1.44
CA ASP A 75 14.01 7.75 0.46
C ASP A 75 14.18 7.29 -1.01
N GLY A 76 14.53 6.02 -1.23
CA GLY A 76 14.70 5.40 -2.55
C GLY A 76 13.40 5.01 -3.25
N LEU A 77 13.53 4.50 -4.48
CA LEU A 77 12.43 3.94 -5.25
C LEU A 77 11.92 2.64 -4.64
N ILE A 78 12.81 1.85 -4.04
CA ILE A 78 12.48 0.57 -3.40
C ILE A 78 12.47 0.74 -1.88
N SER A 79 11.37 0.32 -1.25
CA SER A 79 11.15 0.40 0.20
C SER A 79 11.67 -0.83 0.95
N ILE A 80 12.09 -1.89 0.28
CA ILE A 80 12.65 -3.08 0.93
C ILE A 80 13.89 -2.70 1.74
N GLN A 81 13.96 -3.21 2.98
CA GLN A 81 15.09 -3.03 3.87
C GLN A 81 15.41 -4.34 4.58
N PHE A 82 16.62 -4.83 4.38
CA PHE A 82 17.13 -5.98 5.13
C PHE A 82 17.68 -5.55 6.49
N SER A 83 17.59 -6.43 7.49
CA SER A 83 18.31 -6.20 8.75
C SER A 83 19.81 -6.23 8.50
N GLN A 84 20.58 -5.48 9.30
CA GLN A 84 22.04 -5.51 9.21
C GLN A 84 22.58 -6.92 9.43
N ASP A 85 22.00 -7.70 10.34
CA ASP A 85 22.40 -9.09 10.58
C ASP A 85 22.16 -10.00 9.38
N TYR A 86 21.08 -9.78 8.63
CA TYR A 86 20.84 -10.51 7.39
C TYR A 86 21.81 -10.06 6.30
N TRP A 87 22.00 -8.74 6.15
CA TRP A 87 22.81 -8.18 5.08
C TRP A 87 24.30 -8.48 5.27
N SER A 88 24.92 -8.00 6.35
CA SER A 88 26.36 -8.11 6.60
C SER A 88 26.76 -9.40 7.31
N GLY A 89 25.79 -10.13 7.88
CA GLY A 89 26.03 -11.30 8.74
C GLY A 89 26.02 -10.94 10.22
N SER A 90 25.43 -11.81 11.05
CA SER A 90 25.29 -11.58 12.49
C SER A 90 26.62 -11.42 13.22
N LEU A 91 27.68 -12.10 12.76
CA LEU A 91 29.01 -12.06 13.38
C LEU A 91 29.96 -11.02 12.76
N ASN A 92 29.52 -10.28 11.74
CA ASN A 92 30.34 -9.24 11.14
C ASN A 92 30.52 -8.06 12.13
N PRO A 93 31.76 -7.70 12.50
CA PRO A 93 32.01 -6.57 13.40
C PRO A 93 31.66 -5.22 12.75
N ASN A 94 31.64 -5.14 11.41
CA ASN A 94 31.20 -3.96 10.68
C ASN A 94 29.78 -4.19 10.14
N LYS A 95 28.78 -3.52 10.72
CA LYS A 95 27.37 -3.65 10.29
C LYS A 95 27.01 -2.79 9.08
N GLU A 96 27.93 -1.93 8.65
CA GLU A 96 27.84 -1.08 7.46
C GLU A 96 28.80 -1.59 6.37
N ASP A 97 29.23 -2.84 6.47
CA ASP A 97 30.10 -3.48 5.47
C ASP A 97 29.38 -3.57 4.12
N THR A 98 30.08 -3.10 3.08
CA THR A 98 29.64 -3.16 1.68
C THR A 98 30.54 -4.02 0.81
N SER A 99 31.62 -4.62 1.33
CA SER A 99 32.48 -5.53 0.55
C SER A 99 31.78 -6.87 0.37
N PRO A 100 31.46 -7.30 -0.87
CA PRO A 100 30.81 -8.58 -1.11
C PRO A 100 31.57 -9.78 -0.52
N GLU A 101 32.91 -9.76 -0.60
CA GLU A 101 33.76 -10.84 -0.09
C GLU A 101 33.71 -10.94 1.44
N SER A 102 33.77 -9.79 2.13
CA SER A 102 33.70 -9.73 3.59
C SER A 102 32.29 -10.11 4.08
N ILE A 103 31.24 -9.58 3.46
CA ILE A 103 29.85 -9.96 3.74
C ILE A 103 29.66 -11.48 3.61
N ALA A 104 30.12 -12.08 2.51
CA ALA A 104 30.01 -13.52 2.29
C ALA A 104 30.81 -14.33 3.32
N TYR A 105 32.01 -13.87 3.70
CA TYR A 105 32.83 -14.51 4.73
C TYR A 105 32.11 -14.60 6.09
N PHE A 106 31.36 -13.57 6.46
CA PHE A 106 30.57 -13.55 7.70
C PHE A 106 29.17 -14.18 7.54
N GLY A 107 28.86 -14.79 6.39
CA GLY A 107 27.58 -15.43 6.11
C GLY A 107 26.42 -14.45 5.88
N GLY A 108 26.74 -13.17 5.65
CA GLY A 108 25.76 -12.18 5.20
C GLY A 108 25.21 -12.52 3.82
N GLN A 109 24.03 -11.99 3.51
CA GLN A 109 23.28 -12.30 2.30
C GLN A 109 23.21 -11.11 1.33
N GLY A 110 23.79 -9.96 1.67
CA GLY A 110 23.85 -8.79 0.77
C GLY A 110 24.65 -9.09 -0.49
N LEU A 111 24.13 -8.68 -1.65
CA LEU A 111 24.76 -8.90 -2.96
C LEU A 111 24.87 -7.59 -3.75
N ASP A 112 25.98 -7.44 -4.47
CA ASP A 112 26.24 -6.36 -5.43
C ASP A 112 25.45 -6.65 -6.72
N GLY A 113 24.36 -5.90 -6.93
CA GLY A 113 23.44 -6.11 -8.05
C GLY A 113 23.74 -5.24 -9.27
N ASN A 114 24.53 -4.17 -9.10
CA ASN A 114 24.91 -3.24 -10.17
C ASN A 114 26.34 -3.49 -10.68
N ALA A 115 27.08 -4.40 -10.05
CA ALA A 115 28.47 -4.76 -10.31
C ALA A 115 29.45 -3.58 -10.15
N ASP A 116 29.21 -2.69 -9.18
CA ASP A 116 30.10 -1.56 -8.86
C ASP A 116 31.19 -1.89 -7.83
N GLY A 117 31.18 -3.12 -7.30
CA GLY A 117 32.10 -3.62 -6.28
C GLY A 117 31.61 -3.42 -4.86
N MET A 118 30.38 -2.91 -4.65
CA MET A 118 29.76 -2.71 -3.36
C MET A 118 28.39 -3.40 -3.30
N ALA A 119 28.13 -4.12 -2.22
CA ALA A 119 26.78 -4.56 -1.85
C ALA A 119 26.21 -3.56 -0.83
N ASP A 120 25.62 -2.46 -1.31
CA ASP A 120 25.09 -1.39 -0.47
C ASP A 120 23.60 -1.64 -0.11
N PRO A 121 23.26 -1.81 1.18
CA PRO A 121 21.86 -2.03 1.61
C PRO A 121 20.95 -0.82 1.36
N ASN A 122 21.52 0.35 1.04
CA ASN A 122 20.77 1.56 0.70
C ASN A 122 20.56 1.72 -0.81
N HIS A 123 21.28 0.96 -1.64
CA HIS A 123 21.19 1.02 -3.09
C HIS A 123 20.06 0.11 -3.60
N ASP A 124 19.10 0.68 -4.33
CA ASP A 124 17.86 -0.01 -4.72
C ASP A 124 18.09 -1.24 -5.60
N VAL A 125 19.11 -1.19 -6.46
CA VAL A 125 19.49 -2.33 -7.31
C VAL A 125 20.00 -3.50 -6.47
N ASP A 126 20.86 -3.24 -5.49
CA ASP A 126 21.49 -4.30 -4.68
C ASP A 126 20.44 -4.98 -3.80
N VAL A 127 19.56 -4.17 -3.21
CA VAL A 127 18.45 -4.66 -2.41
C VAL A 127 17.51 -5.53 -3.23
N LEU A 128 17.12 -5.08 -4.42
CA LEU A 128 16.18 -5.82 -5.25
C LEU A 128 16.81 -7.09 -5.86
N TYR A 129 18.08 -7.01 -6.24
CA TYR A 129 18.86 -8.17 -6.68
C TYR A 129 18.98 -9.21 -5.57
N THR A 130 19.35 -8.77 -4.35
CA THR A 130 19.41 -9.64 -3.16
C THR A 130 18.07 -10.30 -2.88
N LEU A 131 16.95 -9.56 -2.95
CA LEU A 131 15.61 -10.13 -2.80
C LEU A 131 15.32 -11.18 -3.89
N ALA A 132 15.60 -10.88 -5.16
CA ALA A 132 15.34 -11.79 -6.27
C ALA A 132 16.10 -13.12 -6.11
N ILE A 133 17.37 -13.07 -5.69
CA ILE A 133 18.15 -14.27 -5.40
C ILE A 133 17.58 -15.02 -4.19
N TYR A 134 17.23 -14.30 -3.11
CA TYR A 134 16.63 -14.91 -1.93
C TYR A 134 15.35 -15.67 -2.26
N LEU A 135 14.41 -15.04 -2.98
CA LEU A 135 13.15 -15.65 -3.39
C LEU A 135 13.38 -16.83 -4.35
N GLY A 136 14.32 -16.70 -5.29
CA GLY A 136 14.64 -17.73 -6.27
C GLY A 136 15.10 -19.06 -5.64
N ASN A 137 15.74 -19.01 -4.47
CA ASN A 137 16.18 -20.19 -3.72
C ASN A 137 15.02 -21.06 -3.21
N TYR A 138 13.79 -20.56 -3.20
CA TYR A 138 12.60 -21.32 -2.81
C TYR A 138 11.81 -21.88 -4.01
N GLY A 139 12.30 -21.65 -5.22
CA GLY A 139 11.70 -22.12 -6.46
C GLY A 139 10.53 -21.25 -6.96
N GLN A 140 9.94 -21.65 -8.08
CA GLN A 140 8.94 -20.86 -8.82
C GLN A 140 7.52 -20.97 -8.25
N SER A 141 7.24 -21.95 -7.38
CA SER A 141 5.87 -22.22 -6.95
C SER A 141 5.37 -21.16 -5.96
N GLU A 142 4.05 -20.97 -5.94
CA GLU A 142 3.40 -20.11 -4.93
C GLU A 142 3.73 -20.57 -3.50
N GLU A 143 3.80 -21.88 -3.29
CA GLU A 143 4.19 -22.46 -2.00
C GLU A 143 5.64 -22.13 -1.64
N GLY A 144 6.55 -22.17 -2.62
CA GLY A 144 7.93 -21.70 -2.49
C GLY A 144 8.00 -20.25 -2.03
N PHE A 145 7.24 -19.38 -2.71
CA PHE A 145 7.16 -17.97 -2.34
C PHE A 145 6.61 -17.77 -0.92
N LYS A 146 5.52 -18.45 -0.54
CA LYS A 146 4.99 -18.41 0.84
C LYS A 146 6.02 -18.90 1.87
N MET A 147 6.77 -19.95 1.57
CA MET A 147 7.83 -20.44 2.44
C MET A 147 8.96 -19.42 2.61
N ALA A 148 9.36 -18.72 1.55
CA ALA A 148 10.34 -17.64 1.62
C ALA A 148 9.86 -16.51 2.53
N LEU A 149 8.63 -16.03 2.28
CA LEU A 149 8.03 -14.97 3.09
C LEU A 149 7.87 -15.38 4.56
N TRP A 150 7.40 -16.61 4.83
CA TRP A 150 7.31 -17.13 6.19
C TRP A 150 8.69 -17.21 6.84
N ASN A 151 9.69 -17.69 6.11
CA ASN A 151 11.05 -17.80 6.61
C ASN A 151 11.63 -16.44 7.00
N TYR A 152 11.36 -15.39 6.21
CA TYR A 152 11.82 -14.04 6.50
C TYR A 152 10.99 -13.33 7.58
N TYR A 153 9.68 -13.20 7.38
CA TYR A 153 8.79 -12.37 8.19
C TYR A 153 8.27 -13.05 9.47
N LYS A 154 8.30 -14.39 9.53
CA LYS A 154 7.78 -15.18 10.67
C LYS A 154 6.35 -14.84 11.09
N SER A 155 5.51 -14.39 10.15
CA SER A 155 4.13 -13.94 10.41
C SER A 155 3.19 -14.34 9.28
N GLU A 156 2.22 -15.20 9.60
CA GLU A 156 1.24 -15.70 8.63
C GLU A 156 0.39 -14.55 8.08
N LYS A 157 0.03 -13.60 8.96
CA LYS A 157 -0.73 -12.41 8.55
C LYS A 157 0.06 -11.58 7.54
N THR A 158 1.35 -11.39 7.75
CA THR A 158 2.22 -10.69 6.79
C THR A 158 2.33 -11.44 5.47
N VAL A 159 2.54 -12.77 5.51
CA VAL A 159 2.54 -13.61 4.31
C VAL A 159 1.24 -13.43 3.53
N ASN A 160 0.08 -13.48 4.20
CA ASN A 160 -1.23 -13.32 3.56
C ASN A 160 -1.40 -11.93 2.92
N GLN A 161 -0.90 -10.86 3.56
CA GLN A 161 -0.96 -9.51 2.97
C GLN A 161 -0.11 -9.40 1.71
N ILE A 162 1.13 -9.90 1.73
CA ILE A 162 2.01 -9.90 0.55
C ILE A 162 1.41 -10.76 -0.57
N MET A 163 0.81 -11.92 -0.23
CA MET A 163 0.11 -12.77 -1.18
C MET A 163 -1.10 -12.06 -1.82
N THR A 164 -1.88 -11.32 -1.03
CA THR A 164 -2.99 -10.51 -1.56
C THR A 164 -2.48 -9.48 -2.57
N ILE A 165 -1.42 -8.75 -2.24
CA ILE A 165 -0.83 -7.76 -3.16
C ILE A 165 -0.32 -8.45 -4.43
N ALA A 166 0.42 -9.56 -4.30
CA ALA A 166 0.96 -10.31 -5.43
C ALA A 166 -0.14 -10.81 -6.37
N ASN A 167 -1.24 -11.33 -5.82
CA ASN A 167 -2.38 -11.81 -6.60
C ASN A 167 -3.08 -10.67 -7.35
N LEU A 168 -3.21 -9.49 -6.74
CA LEU A 168 -3.79 -8.32 -7.39
C LEU A 168 -2.91 -7.81 -8.53
N TYR A 169 -1.61 -7.67 -8.30
CA TYR A 169 -0.64 -7.29 -9.33
C TYR A 169 -0.57 -8.27 -10.48
N LYS A 170 -0.57 -9.58 -10.18
CA LYS A 170 -0.62 -10.62 -11.20
C LYS A 170 -1.90 -10.55 -12.03
N HIS A 171 -3.05 -10.34 -11.38
CA HIS A 171 -4.35 -10.35 -12.05
C HIS A 171 -4.54 -9.13 -12.96
N PHE A 172 -4.29 -7.93 -12.44
CA PHE A 172 -4.49 -6.68 -13.18
C PHE A 172 -3.30 -6.30 -14.07
N ASN A 173 -2.15 -6.96 -13.87
CA ASN A 173 -0.91 -6.70 -14.60
C ASN A 173 -0.47 -5.22 -14.58
N THR A 174 -0.65 -4.56 -13.44
CA THR A 174 -0.30 -3.14 -13.21
C THR A 174 0.00 -2.89 -11.74
N LEU A 175 0.79 -1.85 -11.46
CA LEU A 175 0.97 -1.32 -10.09
C LEU A 175 -0.15 -0.36 -9.68
N ASP A 176 -0.92 0.14 -10.66
CA ASP A 176 -1.90 1.20 -10.45
C ASP A 176 -3.26 0.67 -9.96
N LEU A 177 -3.30 0.36 -8.68
CA LEU A 177 -4.49 -0.17 -8.00
C LEU A 177 -4.84 0.64 -6.74
N GLY A 178 -4.37 1.90 -6.65
CA GLY A 178 -4.60 2.78 -5.50
C GLY A 178 -5.79 3.71 -5.61
N GLU A 179 -6.49 3.68 -6.75
CA GLU A 179 -7.71 4.44 -6.95
C GLU A 179 -8.86 3.95 -6.05
N HIS A 180 -9.83 4.83 -5.83
CA HIS A 180 -10.98 4.57 -4.97
C HIS A 180 -12.26 5.21 -5.49
N VAL A 181 -13.41 4.60 -5.19
CA VAL A 181 -14.73 5.11 -5.57
C VAL A 181 -15.69 5.18 -4.39
N PHE A 182 -16.64 6.11 -4.44
CA PHE A 182 -17.70 6.23 -3.43
C PHE A 182 -18.61 4.98 -3.46
N PRO A 183 -18.96 4.35 -2.31
CA PRO A 183 -19.61 3.04 -2.28
C PRO A 183 -21.09 3.04 -2.71
N ILE A 184 -21.78 4.18 -2.65
CA ILE A 184 -23.20 4.29 -3.07
C ILE A 184 -23.29 5.01 -4.42
N PRO A 185 -24.02 4.49 -5.42
CA PRO A 185 -24.18 5.21 -6.68
C PRO A 185 -24.94 6.54 -6.52
N LEU A 186 -24.45 7.60 -7.19
CA LEU A 186 -24.91 8.98 -7.01
C LEU A 186 -26.35 9.26 -7.49
N ASN A 187 -26.98 8.31 -8.15
CA ASN A 187 -28.37 8.38 -8.62
C ASN A 187 -29.39 7.88 -7.57
N HIS A 188 -28.94 7.49 -6.38
CA HIS A 188 -29.81 7.11 -5.26
C HIS A 188 -29.82 8.18 -4.17
N ASN A 189 -30.87 8.16 -3.35
CA ASN A 189 -30.93 8.97 -2.14
C ASN A 189 -30.04 8.35 -1.06
N TYR A 190 -29.12 9.14 -0.50
CA TYR A 190 -28.31 8.74 0.63
C TYR A 190 -27.98 9.93 1.52
N SER A 191 -27.67 9.64 2.80
CA SER A 191 -27.15 10.63 3.74
C SER A 191 -26.13 9.98 4.67
N TYR A 192 -25.12 10.74 5.09
CA TYR A 192 -24.08 10.27 6.00
C TYR A 192 -23.42 11.46 6.70
N ASN A 193 -22.97 11.23 7.93
CA ASN A 193 -22.27 12.21 8.76
C ASN A 193 -21.07 11.56 9.44
N GLY A 194 -20.09 12.36 9.86
CA GLY A 194 -18.96 11.87 10.64
C GLY A 194 -19.44 11.46 12.03
N THR A 195 -19.54 10.15 12.27
CA THR A 195 -19.97 9.57 13.56
C THR A 195 -18.88 8.74 14.20
N TRP A 196 -17.63 8.91 13.77
CA TRP A 196 -16.46 8.25 14.35
C TRP A 196 -16.38 8.48 15.85
N GLY A 197 -16.10 7.42 16.61
CA GLY A 197 -15.95 7.51 18.07
C GLY A 197 -17.27 7.61 18.85
N ALA A 198 -18.42 7.75 18.18
CA ALA A 198 -19.72 7.81 18.85
C ALA A 198 -20.02 6.52 19.64
N ASN A 199 -20.70 6.67 20.78
CA ASN A 199 -21.05 5.52 21.63
C ASN A 199 -21.98 4.54 20.90
N ARG A 200 -21.69 3.23 20.99
CA ARG A 200 -22.57 2.15 20.52
C ARG A 200 -23.16 1.42 21.73
N GLY A 201 -24.48 1.43 21.86
CA GLY A 201 -25.18 0.92 23.05
C GLY A 201 -25.32 -0.61 23.13
N TRP A 202 -25.21 -1.32 22.01
CA TRP A 202 -25.38 -2.77 21.95
C TRP A 202 -24.02 -3.50 22.01
N GLY A 203 -23.87 -4.45 22.94
CA GLY A 203 -22.62 -5.19 23.15
C GLY A 203 -21.60 -4.50 24.07
N GLY A 204 -22.01 -3.57 24.93
CA GLY A 204 -21.16 -2.94 25.96
C GLY A 204 -20.61 -1.56 25.58
N ARG A 205 -19.51 -1.14 26.22
CA ARG A 205 -18.81 0.13 25.94
C ARG A 205 -18.00 0.03 24.66
N ARG A 206 -18.64 0.32 23.53
CA ARG A 206 -18.01 0.34 22.21
C ARG A 206 -18.09 1.72 21.59
N ILE A 207 -17.09 2.03 20.78
CA ILE A 207 -17.12 3.20 19.90
C ILE A 207 -17.55 2.79 18.49
N HIS A 208 -17.98 3.76 17.70
CA HIS A 208 -18.30 3.58 16.29
C HIS A 208 -17.03 3.69 15.43
N GLU A 209 -16.55 2.54 14.95
CA GLU A 209 -15.34 2.40 14.12
C GLU A 209 -15.69 2.42 12.62
N GLY A 210 -16.49 3.39 12.20
CA GLY A 210 -16.91 3.51 10.81
C GLY A 210 -17.78 4.73 10.56
N THR A 211 -18.39 4.75 9.37
CA THR A 211 -19.40 5.73 8.97
C THR A 211 -20.63 4.99 8.47
N ASP A 212 -21.80 5.42 8.94
CA ASP A 212 -23.09 4.86 8.53
C ASP A 212 -23.64 5.71 7.36
N LEU A 213 -23.79 5.09 6.19
CA LEU A 213 -24.40 5.69 4.99
C LEU A 213 -25.84 5.20 4.88
N TYR A 214 -26.79 6.03 5.32
CA TYR A 214 -28.22 5.74 5.22
C TYR A 214 -28.67 5.84 3.77
N ALA A 215 -29.34 4.79 3.30
CA ALA A 215 -29.90 4.67 1.96
C ALA A 215 -31.06 3.68 1.97
N ASP A 216 -31.91 3.72 0.95
CA ASP A 216 -33.06 2.82 0.86
C ASP A 216 -32.62 1.34 0.81
N TYR A 217 -33.50 0.44 1.23
CA TYR A 217 -33.28 -1.00 1.06
C TYR A 217 -32.98 -1.32 -0.40
N SER A 218 -32.10 -2.29 -0.60
CA SER A 218 -31.72 -2.77 -1.93
C SER A 218 -30.97 -1.75 -2.79
N VAL A 219 -30.52 -0.61 -2.26
CA VAL A 219 -29.54 0.24 -2.95
C VAL A 219 -28.24 -0.55 -3.14
N PRO A 220 -27.68 -0.62 -4.36
CA PRO A 220 -26.44 -1.36 -4.62
C PRO A 220 -25.25 -0.74 -3.88
N ILE A 221 -24.39 -1.61 -3.36
CA ILE A 221 -23.13 -1.24 -2.69
C ILE A 221 -21.98 -1.65 -3.61
N LYS A 222 -21.11 -0.68 -3.91
CA LYS A 222 -19.91 -0.84 -4.71
C LYS A 222 -18.69 -1.12 -3.82
N SER A 223 -17.77 -1.95 -4.32
CA SER A 223 -16.41 -1.97 -3.79
C SER A 223 -15.76 -0.60 -3.97
N THR A 224 -15.20 -0.05 -2.89
CA THR A 224 -14.51 1.24 -2.89
C THR A 224 -13.10 1.17 -3.43
N SER A 225 -12.51 -0.03 -3.55
CA SER A 225 -11.12 -0.26 -3.96
C SER A 225 -11.04 -1.47 -4.90
N TYR A 226 -9.92 -1.61 -5.60
CA TYR A 226 -9.47 -2.93 -6.03
C TYR A 226 -9.17 -3.78 -4.79
N GLY A 227 -9.36 -5.09 -4.87
CA GLY A 227 -9.00 -5.94 -3.75
C GLY A 227 -9.45 -7.38 -3.85
N ILE A 228 -9.18 -8.13 -2.78
CA ILE A 228 -9.66 -9.51 -2.60
C ILE A 228 -10.73 -9.52 -1.51
N ILE A 229 -11.83 -10.24 -1.75
CA ILE A 229 -12.83 -10.52 -0.72
C ILE A 229 -12.21 -11.49 0.31
N GLU A 230 -11.66 -10.95 1.40
CA GLU A 230 -11.09 -11.76 2.48
C GLU A 230 -12.19 -12.52 3.24
N VAL A 231 -13.38 -11.92 3.35
CA VAL A 231 -14.41 -12.41 4.24
C VAL A 231 -15.81 -12.09 3.69
N MET A 232 -16.70 -13.07 3.68
CA MET A 232 -18.09 -12.90 3.26
C MET A 232 -19.04 -13.76 4.10
N GLY A 233 -19.95 -13.14 4.84
CA GLY A 233 -20.86 -13.92 5.69
C GLY A 233 -21.55 -13.16 6.81
N TRP A 234 -22.10 -13.91 7.76
CA TRP A 234 -22.81 -13.36 8.91
C TRP A 234 -21.87 -13.14 10.09
N ASN A 235 -21.97 -11.99 10.76
CA ASN A 235 -21.57 -11.87 12.16
C ASN A 235 -22.68 -11.19 12.99
N GLU A 236 -22.61 -11.35 14.31
CA GLU A 236 -23.67 -10.89 15.20
C GLU A 236 -23.89 -9.37 15.17
N PHE A 237 -22.82 -8.59 15.04
CA PHE A 237 -22.88 -7.13 15.04
C PHE A 237 -23.24 -6.54 13.67
N GLY A 238 -22.47 -6.90 12.64
CA GLY A 238 -22.58 -6.35 11.29
C GLY A 238 -23.59 -7.07 10.40
N GLY A 239 -24.23 -8.14 10.87
CA GLY A 239 -25.17 -8.91 10.05
C GLY A 239 -24.46 -9.53 8.84
N TRP A 240 -25.06 -9.42 7.66
CA TRP A 240 -24.38 -9.79 6.43
C TRP A 240 -23.33 -8.73 6.09
N ARG A 241 -22.09 -9.19 5.94
CA ARG A 241 -20.93 -8.33 5.75
C ARG A 241 -19.94 -8.89 4.74
N VAL A 242 -19.26 -7.97 4.07
CA VAL A 242 -18.16 -8.21 3.13
C VAL A 242 -16.93 -7.48 3.65
N GLY A 243 -15.77 -8.13 3.57
CA GLY A 243 -14.47 -7.56 3.89
C GLY A 243 -13.55 -7.66 2.69
N ILE A 244 -12.98 -6.53 2.25
CA ILE A 244 -12.11 -6.47 1.06
C ILE A 244 -10.77 -5.88 1.46
N ARG A 245 -9.67 -6.51 1.02
CA ARG A 245 -8.31 -6.02 1.24
C ARG A 245 -7.69 -5.45 -0.03
N ASP A 246 -7.19 -4.22 0.06
CA ASP A 246 -6.49 -3.52 -1.03
C ASP A 246 -4.97 -3.74 -1.01
N ILE A 247 -4.26 -3.17 -2.01
CA ILE A 247 -2.79 -3.23 -2.08
C ILE A 247 -2.09 -2.32 -1.06
N GLN A 248 -2.82 -1.46 -0.35
CA GLN A 248 -2.33 -0.59 0.70
C GLN A 248 -2.43 -1.22 2.10
N ASN A 249 -2.72 -2.52 2.21
CA ASN A 249 -3.02 -3.22 3.47
C ASN A 249 -4.27 -2.69 4.20
N THR A 250 -5.16 -1.97 3.51
CA THR A 250 -6.43 -1.47 4.04
C THR A 250 -7.52 -2.53 3.86
N TYR A 251 -8.17 -2.87 4.96
CA TYR A 251 -9.40 -3.65 4.98
C TYR A 251 -10.61 -2.72 4.95
N HIS A 252 -11.40 -2.86 3.91
CA HIS A 252 -12.67 -2.16 3.72
C HIS A 252 -13.80 -3.07 4.20
N TYR A 253 -14.51 -2.62 5.23
CA TYR A 253 -15.55 -3.36 5.90
C TYR A 253 -16.92 -2.83 5.49
N TYR A 254 -17.77 -3.70 4.94
CA TYR A 254 -19.12 -3.36 4.51
C TYR A 254 -20.11 -4.23 5.27
N ALA A 255 -21.01 -3.61 6.02
CA ALA A 255 -21.94 -4.35 6.87
C ALA A 255 -23.39 -3.90 6.70
N HIS A 256 -24.28 -4.66 7.34
CA HIS A 256 -25.73 -4.50 7.33
C HIS A 256 -26.38 -4.78 5.97
N LEU A 257 -25.72 -5.55 5.10
CA LEU A 257 -26.25 -5.89 3.78
C LEU A 257 -27.58 -6.65 3.91
N ALA A 258 -28.53 -6.40 3.00
CA ALA A 258 -29.75 -7.20 2.89
C ALA A 258 -29.42 -8.59 2.33
N TYR A 259 -28.63 -8.61 1.26
CA TYR A 259 -28.13 -9.80 0.58
C TYR A 259 -26.90 -9.45 -0.24
N PHE A 260 -26.11 -10.48 -0.55
CA PHE A 260 -24.92 -10.37 -1.36
C PHE A 260 -25.23 -10.34 -2.86
N ASN A 261 -24.30 -9.82 -3.66
CA ASN A 261 -24.28 -10.16 -5.08
C ASN A 261 -24.02 -11.67 -5.22
N LYS A 262 -24.76 -12.35 -6.10
CA LYS A 262 -24.66 -13.81 -6.31
C LYS A 262 -23.46 -14.20 -7.18
N GLU A 263 -22.86 -13.23 -7.87
CA GLU A 263 -21.73 -13.43 -8.77
C GLU A 263 -20.38 -13.40 -8.07
N ILE A 264 -20.34 -13.09 -6.78
CA ILE A 264 -19.11 -13.01 -5.99
C ILE A 264 -19.14 -14.03 -4.84
N LYS A 265 -17.95 -14.44 -4.41
CA LYS A 265 -17.70 -15.25 -3.22
C LYS A 265 -16.42 -14.83 -2.53
N GLU A 266 -16.22 -15.33 -1.32
CA GLU A 266 -14.94 -15.20 -0.60
C GLU A 266 -13.78 -15.73 -1.46
N GLY A 267 -12.66 -14.99 -1.46
CA GLY A 267 -11.48 -15.25 -2.28
C GLY A 267 -11.51 -14.62 -3.69
N ASP A 268 -12.64 -14.09 -4.16
CA ASP A 268 -12.68 -13.43 -5.47
C ASP A 268 -11.94 -12.09 -5.44
N ILE A 269 -11.28 -11.77 -6.56
CA ILE A 269 -10.73 -10.45 -6.86
C ILE A 269 -11.86 -9.55 -7.36
N VAL A 270 -11.92 -8.32 -6.87
CA VAL A 270 -12.90 -7.31 -7.26
C VAL A 270 -12.21 -6.06 -7.79
N GLU A 271 -12.88 -5.43 -8.75
CA GLU A 271 -12.50 -4.15 -9.32
C GLU A 271 -13.16 -2.99 -8.59
N LEU A 272 -12.70 -1.78 -8.90
CA LEU A 272 -13.39 -0.56 -8.49
C LEU A 272 -14.82 -0.57 -8.99
N GLY A 273 -15.76 -0.33 -8.08
CA GLY A 273 -17.16 -0.21 -8.44
C GLY A 273 -17.91 -1.53 -8.57
N THR A 274 -17.25 -2.70 -8.47
CA THR A 274 -17.93 -4.00 -8.48
C THR A 274 -19.06 -4.01 -7.44
N ILE A 275 -20.27 -4.44 -7.82
CA ILE A 275 -21.39 -4.53 -6.88
C ILE A 275 -21.15 -5.73 -5.95
N ILE A 276 -21.00 -5.46 -4.66
CA ILE A 276 -20.71 -6.48 -3.65
C ILE A 276 -21.96 -6.98 -2.93
N GLY A 277 -23.03 -6.21 -2.99
CA GLY A 277 -24.28 -6.51 -2.33
C GLY A 277 -25.17 -5.29 -2.28
N TYR A 278 -26.15 -5.34 -1.39
CA TYR A 278 -27.22 -4.35 -1.36
C TYR A 278 -27.54 -3.91 0.06
N VAL A 279 -27.83 -2.62 0.23
CA VAL A 279 -28.13 -1.99 1.52
C VAL A 279 -29.29 -2.71 2.20
N GLY A 280 -29.15 -2.93 3.51
CA GLY A 280 -30.16 -3.53 4.35
C GLY A 280 -30.09 -3.02 5.77
N SER A 281 -30.63 -3.83 6.69
CA SER A 281 -30.70 -3.54 8.12
C SER A 281 -30.39 -4.79 8.94
N THR A 282 -29.50 -5.64 8.42
CA THR A 282 -29.20 -6.93 9.04
C THR A 282 -28.15 -6.80 10.13
N GLY A 283 -28.30 -7.54 11.23
CA GLY A 283 -27.33 -7.57 12.33
C GLY A 283 -27.96 -7.36 13.69
N TYR A 284 -27.11 -7.13 14.68
CA TYR A 284 -27.44 -7.02 16.09
C TYR A 284 -28.26 -8.20 16.62
N GLY A 285 -27.83 -9.44 16.29
CA GLY A 285 -28.46 -10.66 16.76
C GLY A 285 -28.06 -11.93 16.03
N LYS A 286 -28.85 -13.00 16.22
CA LYS A 286 -28.66 -14.29 15.55
C LYS A 286 -28.74 -14.18 14.02
N LYS A 287 -28.16 -15.14 13.30
CA LYS A 287 -28.15 -15.20 11.83
C LYS A 287 -29.54 -14.93 11.23
N GLY A 288 -29.59 -13.94 10.32
CA GLY A 288 -30.83 -13.52 9.65
C GLY A 288 -31.62 -12.42 10.37
N THR A 289 -31.17 -11.93 11.53
CA THR A 289 -31.80 -10.78 12.21
C THR A 289 -31.80 -9.55 11.30
N SER A 290 -32.95 -8.91 11.12
CA SER A 290 -33.10 -7.70 10.30
C SER A 290 -34.14 -6.74 10.87
N GLY A 291 -34.15 -5.49 10.42
CA GLY A 291 -35.19 -4.50 10.76
C GLY A 291 -35.07 -3.88 12.15
N ARG A 292 -33.95 -4.05 12.85
CA ARG A 292 -33.74 -3.47 14.20
C ARG A 292 -33.33 -1.99 14.18
N PHE A 293 -33.00 -1.46 13.01
CA PHE A 293 -32.51 -0.09 12.79
C PHE A 293 -32.79 0.31 11.32
N PRO A 294 -32.77 1.61 10.99
CA PRO A 294 -32.97 2.08 9.62
C PRO A 294 -31.95 1.49 8.64
N PRO A 295 -32.32 1.27 7.37
CA PRO A 295 -31.41 0.71 6.38
C PRO A 295 -30.20 1.64 6.16
N HIS A 296 -29.00 1.06 6.20
CA HIS A 296 -27.76 1.76 5.95
C HIS A 296 -26.64 0.78 5.58
N LEU A 297 -25.62 1.30 4.90
CA LEU A 297 -24.31 0.67 4.82
C LEU A 297 -23.49 1.16 6.01
N HIS A 298 -23.06 0.26 6.88
CA HIS A 298 -21.95 0.57 7.79
C HIS A 298 -20.63 0.30 7.04
N TYR A 299 -19.83 1.35 6.86
CA TYR A 299 -18.54 1.29 6.20
C TYR A 299 -17.40 1.57 7.19
N GLY A 300 -16.50 0.61 7.35
CA GLY A 300 -15.32 0.71 8.22
C GLY A 300 -14.02 0.57 7.44
N MET A 301 -12.94 1.16 7.94
CA MET A 301 -11.60 1.03 7.37
C MET A 301 -10.61 0.65 8.46
N TYR A 302 -9.80 -0.37 8.17
CA TYR A 302 -8.78 -0.89 9.09
C TYR A 302 -7.47 -1.06 8.35
N LYS A 303 -6.35 -0.77 8.99
CA LYS A 303 -5.01 -0.84 8.37
C LYS A 303 -4.15 -1.83 9.14
N TYR A 304 -3.35 -2.63 8.45
CA TYR A 304 -2.35 -3.50 9.07
C TYR A 304 -0.94 -2.89 8.99
N ASN A 305 -0.20 -2.88 10.11
CA ASN A 305 1.15 -2.29 10.22
C ASN A 305 2.26 -3.36 10.36
N GLY A 306 1.96 -4.62 10.05
CA GLY A 306 2.93 -5.71 10.23
C GLY A 306 2.95 -6.31 11.63
N ARG A 307 2.18 -5.74 12.57
CA ARG A 307 2.02 -6.27 13.94
C ARG A 307 0.55 -6.41 14.32
N THR A 308 -0.21 -5.32 14.18
CA THR A 308 -1.61 -5.23 14.58
C THR A 308 -2.43 -4.53 13.50
N GLU A 309 -3.75 -4.64 13.62
CA GLU A 309 -4.69 -3.82 12.87
C GLU A 309 -5.29 -2.74 13.77
N TRP A 310 -5.55 -1.58 13.18
CA TRP A 310 -6.30 -0.51 13.84
C TRP A 310 -7.34 0.04 12.88
N ALA A 311 -8.47 0.47 13.45
CA ALA A 311 -9.52 1.17 12.73
C ALA A 311 -9.13 2.65 12.57
N PHE A 312 -9.55 3.28 11.47
CA PHE A 312 -9.42 4.72 11.26
C PHE A 312 -10.65 5.31 10.57
N ASP A 313 -10.86 6.62 10.74
CA ASP A 313 -12.09 7.29 10.32
C ASP A 313 -12.26 7.29 8.79
N PRO A 314 -13.30 6.62 8.24
CA PRO A 314 -13.55 6.62 6.81
C PRO A 314 -14.24 7.89 6.31
N TYR A 315 -14.80 8.74 7.17
CA TYR A 315 -15.60 9.89 6.76
C TYR A 315 -14.85 10.86 5.83
N PRO A 316 -13.59 11.27 6.12
CA PRO A 316 -12.84 12.16 5.22
C PRO A 316 -12.62 11.54 3.83
N HIS A 317 -12.33 10.24 3.78
CA HIS A 317 -12.12 9.50 2.53
C HIS A 317 -13.41 9.46 1.71
N LEU A 318 -14.55 9.14 2.35
CA LEU A 318 -15.87 9.12 1.71
C LEU A 318 -16.22 10.49 1.09
N LYS A 319 -15.89 11.60 1.77
CA LYS A 319 -16.13 12.95 1.25
C LYS A 319 -15.32 13.23 -0.02
N ILE A 320 -14.05 12.82 -0.04
CA ILE A 320 -13.17 12.98 -1.21
C ILE A 320 -13.71 12.15 -2.38
N TRP A 321 -14.01 10.87 -2.15
CA TRP A 321 -14.50 9.97 -3.20
C TRP A 321 -15.87 10.39 -3.75
N GLU A 322 -16.76 10.92 -2.89
CA GLU A 322 -18.04 11.50 -3.33
C GLU A 322 -17.82 12.71 -4.24
N GLN A 323 -16.90 13.61 -3.88
CA GLN A 323 -16.60 14.79 -4.69
C GLN A 323 -15.98 14.41 -6.03
N GLN A 324 -15.06 13.44 -6.06
CA GLN A 324 -14.46 12.91 -7.29
C GLN A 324 -15.54 12.32 -8.20
N ALA A 325 -16.43 11.47 -7.67
CA ALA A 325 -17.52 10.88 -8.44
C ALA A 325 -18.48 11.94 -9.01
N LYS A 326 -18.74 13.02 -8.26
CA LYS A 326 -19.56 14.16 -8.75
C LYS A 326 -18.88 14.94 -9.87
N LYS A 327 -17.55 15.07 -9.82
CA LYS A 327 -16.76 15.75 -10.88
C LYS A 327 -16.76 14.94 -12.17
N MET A 328 -16.58 13.62 -12.10
CA MET A 328 -16.56 12.75 -13.28
C MET A 328 -17.91 12.66 -14.02
N LYS A 329 -19.01 12.99 -13.35
CA LYS A 329 -20.36 13.01 -13.95
C LYS A 329 -20.69 14.34 -14.65
N ARG A 330 -19.90 15.40 -14.43
CA ARG A 330 -20.09 16.72 -15.05
C ARG A 330 -19.37 16.79 -16.39
#